data_AF-A0A940KRU2-F1
#
_entry.id   AF-A0A940KRU2-F1
#
_cell.length_a   1.000
_cell.length_b   1.000
_cell.length_c   1.000
_cell.angle_alpha   90.00
_cell.angle_beta   90.00
_cell.angle_gamma   90.00
#
_symmetry.space_group_name_H-M   'P 1'
#
loop_
_entity.id
_entity.type
_entity.pdbx_description
1 polymer ?
#
loop_
_entity_poly.entity_id
_entity_poly.type
_entity_poly.pdbx_seq_one_letter_code
_entity_poly.pdbx_strand_id
1 'polypeptide(L)' 'RIGWKTKRSKKAGYNFYIGADNLLDQKYSLGNDINAAAGRYYNAAPRRNYYVGLSFQLNVKK' A
#
# COMPACT_ATOMS: atom_id res chain seq x y z
N ARG A 1 2.13 -7.15 4.29
CA ARG A 1 1.61 -7.79 3.06
C ARG A 1 2.19 -9.18 2.90
N ILE A 2 1.42 -10.11 2.37
CA ILE A 2 1.84 -11.47 2.02
C ILE A 2 1.42 -11.76 0.57
N GLY A 3 2.16 -12.57 -0.17
CA GLY A 3 1.85 -12.81 -1.57
C GLY A 3 2.60 -13.97 -2.20
N TRP A 4 2.10 -14.41 -3.36
CA TRP A 4 2.63 -15.48 -4.18
C TRP A 4 3.30 -14.91 -5.44
N LYS A 5 4.58 -15.25 -5.62
CA LYS A 5 5.37 -14.87 -6.80
C LYS A 5 5.48 -16.03 -7.76
N THR A 6 5.14 -15.81 -9.03
CA THR A 6 5.33 -16.80 -10.10
C THR A 6 6.13 -16.19 -11.26
N LYS A 7 7.11 -16.95 -11.77
CA LYS A 7 7.84 -16.57 -12.98
C LYS A 7 7.27 -17.35 -14.15
N ARG A 8 6.71 -16.66 -15.14
CA ARG A 8 6.21 -17.30 -16.38
C ARG A 8 7.34 -17.53 -17.39
N SER A 9 8.39 -16.71 -17.36
CA SER A 9 9.61 -16.92 -18.14
C SER A 9 10.79 -16.16 -17.51
N LYS A 10 12.00 -16.29 -18.09
CA LYS A 10 13.16 -15.46 -17.71
C LYS A 10 12.88 -13.95 -17.89
N LYS A 11 11.93 -13.60 -18.75
CA LYS A 11 11.59 -12.21 -19.10
C LYS A 11 10.32 -11.70 -18.43
N ALA A 12 9.49 -12.57 -17.85
CA ALA A 12 8.19 -12.18 -17.32
C ALA A 12 7.87 -12.87 -15.97
N GLY A 13 7.47 -12.07 -14.99
CA GLY A 13 7.03 -12.53 -13.68
C GLY A 13 5.78 -11.81 -13.20
N TYR A 14 5.01 -12.49 -12.35
CA TYR A 14 3.79 -11.99 -11.73
C TYR A 14 3.90 -12.17 -10.22
N ASN A 15 3.30 -11.25 -9.46
CA ASN A 15 3.18 -11.37 -8.02
C ASN A 15 1.79 -10.93 -7.60
N PHE A 16 1.03 -11.86 -7.05
CA PHE A 16 -0.27 -11.61 -6.44
C PHE A 16 -0.08 -11.47 -4.93
N TYR A 17 -0.63 -10.43 -4.32
CA TYR A 17 -0.44 -10.18 -2.90
C TYR A 17 -1.66 -9.55 -2.26
N ILE A 18 -1.83 -9.81 -0.97
CA ILE A 18 -2.81 -9.16 -0.11
C ILE A 18 -2.09 -8.47 1.04
N GLY A 19 -2.69 -7.43 1.59
CA GLY A 19 -2.16 -6.68 2.71
C GLY A 19 -3.27 -6.10 3.57
N ALA A 20 -2.86 -5.69 4.76
CA ALA A 20 -3.69 -4.97 5.69
C ALA A 20 -2.84 -3.85 6.28
N ASP A 21 -3.42 -2.67 6.41
CA ASP A 21 -2.85 -1.55 7.12
C ASP A 21 -3.66 -1.30 8.40
N ASN A 22 -2.98 -0.76 9.42
CA ASN A 22 -3.56 -0.53 10.74
C ASN A 22 -4.19 -1.80 11.36
N LEU A 23 -3.41 -2.89 11.42
CA LEU A 23 -3.86 -4.21 11.93
C LEU A 23 -4.48 -4.15 13.34
N LEU A 24 -3.98 -3.25 14.19
CA LEU A 24 -4.45 -3.05 15.56
C LEU A 24 -5.61 -2.04 15.67
N ASP A 25 -6.19 -1.59 14.54
CA ASP A 25 -7.29 -0.62 14.45
C ASP A 25 -7.10 0.63 15.33
N GLN A 26 -5.90 1.17 15.33
CA GLN A 26 -5.56 2.38 16.07
C GLN A 26 -6.23 3.59 15.44
N LYS A 27 -6.72 4.50 16.27
CA LYS A 27 -7.23 5.80 15.86
C LYS A 27 -6.08 6.82 15.94
N TYR A 28 -5.62 7.31 14.79
CA TYR A 28 -4.50 8.25 14.71
C TYR A 28 -4.72 9.30 13.62
N SER A 29 -3.85 10.32 13.59
CA SER A 29 -3.78 11.33 12.52
C SER A 29 -2.64 10.96 11.57
N LEU A 30 -2.85 11.00 10.24
CA LEU A 30 -1.83 10.67 9.23
C LEU A 30 -0.61 11.59 9.29
N GLY A 31 -0.77 12.76 9.89
CA GLY A 31 0.26 13.75 10.13
C GLY A 31 -0.34 15.02 10.70
N ASN A 32 0.54 15.95 11.07
CA ASN A 32 0.14 17.31 11.41
C ASN A 32 0.12 18.13 10.12
N ASP A 33 -0.94 18.91 9.90
CA ASP A 33 -0.99 19.82 8.77
C ASP A 33 -0.05 21.01 9.03
N ILE A 34 1.06 21.09 8.28
CA ILE A 34 2.01 22.22 8.36
C ILE A 34 1.40 23.54 7.87
N ASN A 35 0.26 23.47 7.17
CA ASN A 35 -0.52 24.60 6.67
C ASN A 35 -1.97 24.50 7.16
N ALA A 36 -2.17 24.31 8.48
CA ALA A 36 -3.49 24.27 9.11
C ALA A 36 -4.24 25.61 8.96
N ALA A 37 -4.76 25.87 7.76
CA ALA A 37 -5.58 27.03 7.46
C ALA A 37 -6.87 26.93 8.29
N ALA A 38 -7.23 28.03 8.95
CA ALA A 38 -8.43 28.12 9.79
C ALA A 38 -8.52 27.07 10.93
N GLY A 39 -7.38 26.64 11.49
CA GLY A 39 -7.36 25.82 12.71
C GLY A 39 -7.60 24.31 12.51
N ARG A 40 -7.44 23.81 11.28
CA ARG A 40 -7.59 22.38 10.96
C ARG A 40 -6.25 21.65 11.07
N TYR A 41 -5.90 21.28 12.30
CA TYR A 41 -4.58 20.69 12.61
C TYR A 41 -4.48 19.17 12.41
N TYR A 42 -5.61 18.47 12.31
CA TYR A 42 -5.65 17.00 12.32
C TYR A 42 -6.23 16.43 11.02
N ASN A 43 -5.57 15.39 10.49
CA ASN A 43 -5.98 14.63 9.32
C ASN A 43 -6.28 13.19 9.74
N ALA A 44 -7.56 12.90 9.96
CA ALA A 44 -8.00 11.58 10.39
C ALA A 44 -7.50 10.49 9.42
N ALA A 45 -6.74 9.54 9.94
CA ALA A 45 -6.28 8.39 9.17
C ALA A 45 -7.40 7.39 8.93
N PRO A 46 -7.39 6.64 7.81
CA PRO A 46 -8.21 5.46 7.66
C PRO A 46 -8.01 4.49 8.83
N ARG A 47 -9.11 3.89 9.28
CA ARG A 47 -9.10 2.78 10.24
C ARG A 47 -8.48 1.52 9.61
N ARG A 48 -8.53 0.37 10.30
CA ARG A 48 -8.04 -0.89 9.73
C ARG A 48 -8.60 -1.12 8.33
N ASN A 49 -7.70 -1.32 7.37
CA ASN A 49 -8.08 -1.49 5.97
C ASN A 49 -7.26 -2.62 5.33
N TYR A 50 -7.79 -3.15 4.23
CA TYR A 50 -7.24 -4.31 3.54
C TYR A 50 -7.15 -4.01 2.05
N TYR A 51 -6.12 -4.54 1.39
CA TYR A 51 -5.93 -4.38 -0.04
C TYR A 51 -5.45 -5.69 -0.67
N VAL A 52 -5.71 -5.81 -1.97
CA VAL A 52 -5.19 -6.86 -2.85
C VAL A 52 -4.51 -6.20 -4.04
N GLY A 53 -3.46 -6.82 -4.54
CA GLY A 53 -2.69 -6.29 -5.65
C GLY A 53 -2.10 -7.38 -6.53
N LEU A 54 -1.92 -7.04 -7.80
CA LEU A 54 -1.23 -7.85 -8.79
C LEU A 54 -0.17 -6.98 -9.45
N SER A 55 1.08 -7.44 -9.44
CA SER A 55 2.19 -6.74 -10.09
C SER A 55 2.82 -7.61 -11.17
N PHE A 56 3.15 -6.97 -12.29
CA PHE A 56 3.76 -7.58 -13.47
C PHE A 56 5.19 -7.05 -13.62
N GLN A 57 6.14 -7.94 -13.87
CA GLN A 57 7.52 -7.57 -14.14
C GLN A 57 7.90 -8.07 -15.53
N LEU A 58 8.32 -7.16 -16.40
CA LEU A 58 8.83 -7.45 -17.75
C LEU A 58 10.29 -7.02 -17.84
N ASN A 59 11.18 -7.96 -18.16
CA ASN A 59 12.58 -7.71 -18.43
C ASN A 59 12.78 -7.76 -19.95
N VAL A 60 12.79 -6.59 -20.58
CA VAL A 60 13.15 -6.42 -21.99
C VAL A 60 14.68 -6.28 -22.04
N LYS A 61 15.36 -7.13 -22.83
CA LYS A 61 16.77 -6.90 -23.14
C LYS A 61 16.85 -5.69 -24.06
N LYS A 62 17.67 -4.71 -23.68
CA LYS A 62 17.98 -3.54 -24.50
C LYS A 62 18.73 -3.96 -25.76
#